data_AF-A0A654CAV1-F1
#
_entry.id   AF-A0A654CAV1-F1
#
_cell.length_a   1.000
_cell.length_b   1.000
_cell.length_c   1.000
_cell.angle_alpha   90.00
_cell.angle_beta   90.00
_cell.angle_gamma   90.00
#
_symmetry.space_group_name_H-M   'P 1'
#
loop_
_entity.id
_entity.type
_entity.pdbx_description
1 polymer ?
#
loop_
_entity_poly.entity_id
_entity_poly.type
_entity_poly.pdbx_seq_one_letter_code
_entity_poly.pdbx_strand_id
1 'polypeptide(L)'
;MSALIIALFRRWQVDEACGQCILGLDQARYHQWKYGRLYEVDDELAFRLALLFSIHTSLCTIFMDPTKGYHWMRHHNLILCQTPIAMIASGDLDALRRLQTYLAAEAQGW
;
A
#
# COMPACT_ATOMS: atom_id res chain seq x y z
N MET A 1 3.44 -2.29 14.58
CA MET A 1 2.95 -1.78 13.28
C MET A 1 3.32 -2.70 12.11
N SER A 2 4.53 -3.27 12.06
CA SER A 2 4.96 -4.12 10.93
C SER A 2 4.05 -5.31 10.61
N ALA A 3 3.58 -6.05 11.63
CA ALA A 3 2.71 -7.21 11.43
C ALA A 3 1.41 -6.88 10.68
N LEU A 4 0.84 -5.69 10.90
CA LEU A 4 -0.38 -5.24 10.22
C LEU A 4 -0.13 -5.01 8.73
N ILE A 5 0.99 -4.36 8.39
CA ILE A 5 1.35 -4.08 7.00
C ILE A 5 1.73 -5.36 6.26
N ILE A 6 2.45 -6.28 6.89
CA ILE A 6 2.73 -7.59 6.30
C ILE A 6 1.44 -8.39 6.06
N ALA A 7 0.48 -8.33 6.98
CA ALA A 7 -0.82 -8.97 6.78
C ALA A 7 -1.61 -8.31 5.64
N LEU A 8 -1.55 -6.98 5.51
CA LEU A 8 -2.16 -6.23 4.41
C LEU A 8 -1.54 -6.64 3.07
N PHE A 9 -0.22 -6.65 2.96
CA PHE A 9 0.51 -7.07 1.75
C PHE A 9 0.16 -8.51 1.36
N ARG A 10 0.00 -9.41 2.33
CA ARG A 10 -0.47 -10.78 2.06
C ARG A 10 -1.88 -10.80 1.45
N ARG A 11 -2.80 -9.98 1.96
CA ARG A 11 -4.18 -9.88 1.43
C ARG A 11 -4.19 -9.26 0.02
N TRP A 12 -3.29 -8.32 -0.24
CA TRP A 12 -3.09 -7.73 -1.56
C TRP A 12 -2.27 -8.62 -2.51
N GLN A 13 -1.69 -9.72 -2.01
CA GLN A 13 -0.78 -10.62 -2.74
C GLN A 13 0.45 -9.88 -3.32
N VAL A 14 0.98 -8.94 -2.54
CA VAL A 14 2.22 -8.22 -2.85
C VAL A 14 3.40 -9.14 -2.52
N ASP A 15 4.30 -9.34 -3.48
CA ASP A 15 5.53 -10.11 -3.26
C ASP A 15 6.58 -9.30 -2.46
N GLU A 16 7.66 -9.95 -2.08
CA GLU A 16 8.69 -9.35 -1.24
C GLU A 16 9.46 -8.21 -1.95
N ALA A 17 9.61 -8.27 -3.27
CA ALA A 17 10.28 -7.23 -4.05
C ALA A 17 9.39 -5.98 -4.15
N CYS A 18 8.12 -6.15 -4.47
CA CYS A 18 7.13 -5.07 -4.47
C CYS A 18 6.97 -4.47 -3.07
N GLY A 19 6.97 -5.30 -2.01
CA GLY A 19 6.90 -4.83 -0.63
C GLY A 19 8.08 -3.95 -0.23
N GLN A 20 9.30 -4.29 -0.68
CA GLN A 20 10.49 -3.45 -0.52
C GLN A 20 10.31 -2.09 -1.18
N CYS A 21 9.91 -2.09 -2.46
CA CYS A 21 9.69 -0.86 -3.23
C CYS A 21 8.61 0.03 -2.58
N ILE A 22 7.45 -0.54 -2.24
CA ILE A 22 6.33 0.19 -1.63
C ILE A 22 6.76 0.87 -0.32
N LEU A 23 7.51 0.17 0.53
CA LEU A 23 7.98 0.70 1.80
C LEU A 23 9.22 1.60 1.67
N GLY A 24 9.87 1.67 0.50
CA GLY A 24 11.13 2.39 0.33
C GLY A 24 12.28 1.77 1.13
N LEU A 25 12.22 0.45 1.37
CA LEU A 25 13.22 -0.27 2.17
C LEU A 25 14.11 -1.12 1.28
N ASP A 26 15.41 -1.11 1.55
CA ASP A 26 16.31 -2.12 1.01
C ASP A 26 15.96 -3.53 1.55
N GLN A 27 16.57 -4.55 0.95
CA GLN A 27 16.31 -5.95 1.30
C GLN A 27 16.59 -6.25 2.79
N ALA A 28 17.65 -5.69 3.37
CA ALA A 28 18.05 -5.97 4.75
C ALA A 28 17.06 -5.33 5.74
N ARG A 29 16.70 -4.07 5.52
CA ARG A 29 15.71 -3.34 6.32
C ARG A 29 14.32 -3.95 6.17
N TYR A 30 13.92 -4.37 4.97
CA TYR A 30 12.65 -5.06 4.75
C TYR A 30 12.59 -6.42 5.47
N HIS A 31 13.68 -7.18 5.45
CA HIS A 31 13.77 -8.43 6.21
C HIS A 31 13.60 -8.16 7.71
N GLN A 32 14.30 -7.17 8.26
CA GLN A 32 14.12 -6.77 9.67
C GLN A 32 12.68 -6.33 9.96
N TRP A 33 12.07 -5.55 9.07
CA TRP A 33 10.68 -5.11 9.17
C TRP A 33 9.71 -6.29 9.25
N LYS A 34 9.86 -7.29 8.36
CA LYS A 34 9.03 -8.50 8.29
C LYS A 34 8.99 -9.28 9.59
N TYR A 35 10.11 -9.30 10.34
CA TYR A 35 10.22 -9.94 11.65
C TYR A 35 9.99 -9.00 12.84
N GLY A 36 9.58 -7.75 12.59
CA GLY A 36 9.36 -6.76 13.65
C GLY A 36 10.64 -6.36 14.39
N ARG A 37 11.80 -6.46 13.72
CA ARG A 37 13.13 -6.16 14.26
C ARG A 37 13.70 -4.84 13.76
N LEU A 38 12.97 -4.10 12.94
CA LEU A 38 13.39 -2.78 12.51
C LEU A 38 13.23 -1.81 13.68
N TYR A 39 14.35 -1.28 14.19
CA TYR A 39 14.38 -0.47 15.40
C TYR A 39 14.01 1.00 15.15
N GLU A 40 14.24 1.49 13.93
CA GLU A 40 14.02 2.89 13.57
C GLU A 40 13.06 2.98 12.38
N VAL A 41 12.03 3.80 12.56
CA VAL A 41 11.10 4.22 11.51
C VAL A 41 11.43 5.68 11.23
N ASP A 42 12.07 5.93 10.10
CA ASP A 42 12.34 7.29 9.63
C ASP A 42 11.05 7.98 9.15
N ASP A 43 11.11 9.29 8.97
CA ASP A 43 9.96 10.11 8.59
C ASP A 43 9.35 9.67 7.24
N GLU A 44 10.18 9.19 6.31
CA GLU A 44 9.70 8.71 5.02
C GLU A 44 8.91 7.40 5.17
N LEU A 45 9.43 6.42 5.92
CA LEU A 45 8.72 5.19 6.21
C LEU A 45 7.43 5.48 6.98
N ALA A 46 7.47 6.36 7.99
CA ALA A 46 6.28 6.78 8.72
C ALA A 46 5.21 7.36 7.78
N PHE A 47 5.62 8.22 6.84
CA PHE A 47 4.73 8.82 5.87
C PHE A 47 4.14 7.79 4.88
N ARG A 48 4.96 6.87 4.36
CA ARG A 48 4.50 5.75 3.52
C ARG A 48 3.48 4.88 4.24
N LEU A 49 3.70 4.59 5.53
CA LEU A 49 2.78 3.82 6.37
C LEU A 49 1.44 4.54 6.56
N ALA A 50 1.46 5.86 6.78
CA ALA A 50 0.24 6.66 6.89
C ALA A 50 -0.57 6.63 5.59
N LEU A 51 0.09 6.74 4.43
CA LEU A 51 -0.58 6.64 3.13
C LEU A 51 -1.17 5.24 2.89
N LEU A 52 -0.45 4.17 3.22
CA LEU A 52 -0.96 2.79 3.13
C LEU A 52 -2.20 2.58 4.01
N PHE A 53 -2.19 3.14 5.22
CA PHE A 53 -3.35 3.07 6.11
C PHE A 53 -4.54 3.84 5.56
N SER A 54 -4.32 5.03 4.99
CA SER A 54 -5.36 5.81 4.32
C SER A 54 -5.94 5.05 3.12
N ILE A 55 -5.11 4.45 2.27
CA ILE A 55 -5.55 3.60 1.15
C ILE A 55 -6.42 2.45 1.65
N HIS A 56 -5.96 1.73 2.68
CA HIS A 56 -6.72 0.63 3.25
C HIS A 56 -8.08 1.09 3.77
N THR A 57 -8.11 2.21 4.48
CA THR A 57 -9.35 2.78 5.05
C THR A 57 -10.31 3.21 3.94
N SER A 58 -9.84 3.92 2.91
CA SER A 58 -10.65 4.31 1.76
C SER A 58 -11.23 3.09 1.03
N LEU A 59 -10.46 2.02 0.84
CA LEU A 59 -10.98 0.78 0.27
C LEU A 59 -12.10 0.17 1.13
N CYS A 60 -11.97 0.18 2.45
CA CYS A 60 -13.04 -0.28 3.35
C CYS A 60 -14.28 0.60 3.31
N THR A 61 -14.14 1.90 3.01
CA THR A 61 -15.29 2.81 2.84
C THR A 61 -15.98 2.60 1.49
N ILE A 62 -15.21 2.44 0.41
CA ILE A 62 -15.75 2.26 -0.95
C ILE A 62 -16.40 0.89 -1.12
N PHE A 63 -15.78 -0.15 -0.57
CA PHE A 63 -16.21 -1.54 -0.75
C PHE A 63 -16.84 -2.08 0.54
N MET A 64 -18.13 -2.43 0.47
CA MET A 64 -18.83 -3.10 1.57
C MET A 64 -18.17 -4.43 1.98
N ASP A 65 -17.56 -5.14 1.02
CA ASP A 65 -16.71 -6.31 1.27
C ASP A 65 -15.23 -5.92 1.04
N PRO A 66 -14.39 -5.89 2.11
CA PRO A 66 -12.98 -5.56 1.99
C PRO A 66 -12.21 -6.44 1.00
N THR A 67 -12.66 -7.68 0.83
CA THR A 67 -12.06 -8.64 -0.12
C THR A 67 -12.16 -8.11 -1.55
N LYS A 68 -13.29 -7.49 -1.92
CA LYS A 68 -13.46 -6.85 -3.23
C LYS A 68 -12.48 -5.69 -3.42
N GLY A 69 -12.23 -4.89 -2.38
CA GLY A 69 -11.21 -3.85 -2.42
C GLY A 69 -9.80 -4.41 -2.64
N TYR A 70 -9.46 -5.53 -2.00
CA TYR A 70 -8.17 -6.21 -2.21
C TYR A 70 -8.05 -6.85 -3.60
N HIS A 71 -9.15 -7.34 -4.17
CA HIS A 71 -9.18 -7.76 -5.56
C HIS A 71 -9.01 -6.58 -6.51
N TRP A 72 -9.67 -5.46 -6.26
CA TRP A 72 -9.57 -4.25 -7.08
C TRP A 72 -8.12 -3.75 -7.18
N MET A 73 -7.35 -3.80 -6.09
CA MET A 73 -5.92 -3.45 -6.09
C MET A 73 -5.07 -4.23 -7.11
N ARG A 74 -5.51 -5.42 -7.51
CA ARG A 74 -4.83 -6.30 -8.47
C ARG A 74 -5.41 -6.26 -9.88
N HIS A 75 -6.58 -5.65 -10.07
CA HIS A 75 -7.21 -5.57 -11.37
C HIS A 75 -6.71 -4.35 -12.13
N HIS A 76 -6.64 -4.48 -13.46
CA HIS A 76 -6.31 -3.37 -14.32
C HIS A 76 -7.36 -2.27 -14.14
N ASN A 77 -6.91 -1.05 -13.87
CA ASN A 77 -7.77 0.11 -13.74
C ASN A 77 -7.54 1.03 -14.94
N LEU A 78 -8.60 1.33 -15.69
CA LEU A 78 -8.54 2.15 -16.90
C LEU A 78 -8.09 3.59 -16.62
N ILE A 79 -8.45 4.16 -15.47
CA ILE A 79 -8.05 5.53 -15.06
C ILE A 79 -6.56 5.56 -14.71
N LEU A 80 -6.06 4.47 -14.12
CA LEU A 80 -4.65 4.35 -13.73
C LEU A 80 -3.76 3.79 -14.85
N CYS A 81 -4.34 3.32 -15.96
CA CYS A 81 -3.69 2.60 -17.06
C CYS A 81 -2.90 1.33 -16.66
N GLN A 82 -3.00 0.90 -15.40
CA GLN A 82 -2.32 -0.27 -14.85
C GLN A 82 -3.04 -0.75 -13.58
N THR A 83 -2.51 -1.79 -12.93
CA THR A 83 -3.04 -2.19 -11.63
C THR A 83 -2.57 -1.21 -10.54
N PRO A 84 -3.40 -0.92 -9.52
CA PRO A 84 -2.98 -0.10 -8.39
C PRO A 84 -1.69 -0.60 -7.72
N ILE A 85 -1.52 -1.92 -7.59
CA ILE A 85 -0.29 -2.52 -7.04
C ILE A 85 0.91 -2.25 -7.93
N ALA A 86 0.82 -2.44 -9.26
CA ALA A 86 1.93 -2.16 -10.17
C ALA A 86 2.34 -0.68 -10.10
N MET A 87 1.37 0.23 -9.97
CA MET A 87 1.63 1.66 -9.81
C MET A 87 2.47 1.95 -8.57
N ILE A 88 2.09 1.45 -7.40
CA ILE A 88 2.81 1.72 -6.14
C ILE A 88 4.08 0.88 -5.98
N ALA A 89 4.17 -0.26 -6.68
CA ALA A 89 5.38 -1.10 -6.70
C ALA A 89 6.54 -0.46 -7.47
N SER A 90 6.33 0.65 -8.18
CA SER A 90 7.42 1.49 -8.71
C SER A 90 8.35 2.02 -7.61
N GLY A 91 7.87 2.09 -6.36
CA GLY A 91 8.59 2.63 -5.21
C GLY A 91 8.56 4.17 -5.11
N ASP A 92 8.01 4.84 -6.12
CA ASP A 92 7.82 6.28 -6.13
C ASP A 92 6.76 6.70 -5.11
N LEU A 93 7.13 7.66 -4.26
CA LEU A 93 6.24 8.21 -3.24
C LEU A 93 5.04 8.94 -3.88
N ASP A 94 5.25 9.57 -5.05
CA ASP A 94 4.18 10.28 -5.75
C ASP A 94 3.13 9.32 -6.32
N ALA A 95 3.54 8.13 -6.78
CA ALA A 95 2.60 7.08 -7.19
C ALA A 95 1.71 6.63 -6.02
N LEU A 96 2.30 6.50 -4.83
CA LEU A 96 1.60 6.11 -3.61
C LEU A 96 0.64 7.22 -3.13
N ARG A 97 1.07 8.48 -3.18
CA ARG A 97 0.22 9.65 -2.86
C ARG A 97 -0.92 9.81 -3.86
N ARG A 98 -0.66 9.62 -5.16
CA ARG A 98 -1.67 9.68 -6.23
C ARG A 98 -2.77 8.65 -6.00
N LEU A 99 -2.41 7.39 -5.72
CA LEU A 99 -3.39 6.35 -5.41
C LEU A 99 -4.19 6.68 -4.14
N GLN A 100 -3.51 7.15 -3.09
CA GLN A 100 -4.16 7.56 -1.86
C GLN A 100 -5.17 8.69 -2.09
N THR A 101 -4.79 9.73 -2.85
CA THR A 101 -5.67 10.88 -3.13
C THR A 101 -6.88 10.47 -3.97
N TYR A 102 -6.67 9.62 -4.98
CA TYR A 102 -7.75 9.07 -5.79
C TYR A 102 -8.76 8.27 -4.95
N LEU A 103 -8.29 7.35 -4.11
CA LEU A 103 -9.20 6.57 -3.25
C LEU A 103 -9.85 7.39 -2.14
N ALA A 104 -9.15 8.38 -1.59
CA ALA A 104 -9.70 9.28 -0.59
C ALA A 104 -10.83 10.15 -1.18
N ALA A 105 -10.69 10.54 -2.45
CA ALA A 105 -11.72 11.21 -3.22
C ALA A 105 -12.95 10.31 -3.40
N GLU A 106 -12.77 9.12 -4.00
CA GLU A 106 -13.86 8.16 -4.22
C GLU A 106 -14.60 7.79 -2.91
N ALA A 107 -13.87 7.62 -1.81
CA ALA A 107 -14.45 7.28 -0.50
C ALA A 107 -15.30 8.40 0.12
N GLN A 108 -15.04 9.66 -0.22
CA GLN A 108 -15.83 10.82 0.22
C GLN A 108 -17.04 11.06 -0.67
N GLY A 109 -17.22 10.27 -1.74
CA GLY A 109 -18.40 10.28 -2.60
C GLY A 109 -18.61 11.61 -3.31
N TRP A 110 -17.53 12.15 -3.90
CA TRP A 110 -17.48 13.42 -4.65
C TRP A 110 -18.82 13.93 -5.18
#